data_AF-A0A5K1K6T8-F1
#
_entry.id   AF-A0A5K1K6T8-F1
#
_cell.length_a   1.000
_cell.length_b   1.000
_cell.length_c   1.000
_cell.angle_alpha   90.00
_cell.angle_beta   90.00
_cell.angle_gamma   90.00
#
_symmetry.space_group_name_H-M   'P 1'
#
loop_
_entity.id
_entity.type
_entity.pdbx_description
1 polymer ?
#
loop_
_entity_poly.entity_id
_entity_poly.type
_entity_poly.pdbx_seq_one_letter_code
_entity_poly.pdbx_strand_id
1 'polypeptide(L)'
;MDTNTDALPLQLVRRAATATFMVELEAYFTAVLDGKLTRGIADTPIPPDHLERAAVEDCRTISAMVALARQSVYQVTWDADDYANDVSNTALPNPEVEARLMAKYPPLIPIEEVTRRHDDNLPIILGPAIVTDVKGRILLWSLPNVLSDSRQTKLLRATRLLEGQMTVDEPEPGTKPTKGWRTSATFYEKNGQWISGSTLLYPAGYQQGHKSAKVNPTPSAALKSTRAADWMAAFEENGGILDGVLAITHPELYDSAQAVMKTIWREHATVIINRSTLGHRDCHGAPGWYDLLVTLGNYGKTAVLELRGLGISIPYDAGSIVPLSSKLLVHGVPKVRGERICYAFYMHSTVMHRFHIAVDSVTYSELPRSRDEVPEVLDANTIAGRLRGMGLAADGGPESAGRSGEAGGSAEDAGTDEDSDSEHSESPGGVADDVEMAD
;
A
#
# COMPACT_ATOMS: atom_id res chain seq x y z
N MET A 1 22.77 -37.85 3.93
CA MET A 1 23.73 -36.74 3.83
C MET A 1 23.76 -36.36 2.36
N ASP A 2 22.87 -35.45 1.97
CA ASP A 2 22.92 -34.82 0.65
C ASP A 2 23.47 -33.41 0.87
N THR A 3 24.75 -33.26 0.51
CA THR A 3 25.38 -31.96 0.30
C THR A 3 24.78 -31.37 -0.97
N ASN A 4 23.85 -30.42 -0.85
CA ASN A 4 23.44 -29.63 -2.00
C ASN A 4 23.17 -28.18 -1.61
N THR A 5 24.26 -27.40 -1.69
CA THR A 5 24.39 -25.94 -1.83
C THR A 5 23.50 -25.02 -0.98
N ASP A 6 24.16 -24.30 -0.04
CA ASP A 6 23.70 -23.09 0.67
C ASP A 6 23.41 -21.88 -0.27
N ALA A 7 22.99 -22.12 -1.51
CA ALA A 7 22.67 -21.08 -2.46
C ALA A 7 21.27 -20.52 -2.18
N LEU A 8 21.18 -19.21 -1.98
CA LEU A 8 19.90 -18.51 -1.88
C LEU A 8 19.03 -18.82 -3.11
N PRO A 9 17.71 -19.07 -2.95
CA PRO A 9 16.80 -19.17 -4.07
C PRO A 9 16.99 -18.03 -5.07
N LEU A 10 17.09 -18.35 -6.37
CA LEU A 10 17.36 -17.38 -7.43
C LEU A 10 16.41 -16.18 -7.39
N GLN A 11 15.15 -16.43 -7.00
CA GLN A 11 14.14 -15.40 -6.78
C GLN A 11 14.60 -14.32 -5.79
N LEU A 12 15.18 -14.71 -4.63
CA LEU A 12 15.65 -13.75 -3.62
C LEU A 12 16.85 -12.94 -4.13
N VAL A 13 17.74 -13.57 -4.90
CA VAL A 13 18.89 -12.88 -5.51
C VAL A 13 18.42 -11.81 -6.50
N ARG A 14 17.45 -12.14 -7.36
CA ARG A 14 16.88 -11.19 -8.34
C ARG A 14 16.15 -10.04 -7.66
N ARG A 15 15.35 -10.32 -6.63
CA ARG A 15 14.67 -9.29 -5.84
C ARG A 15 15.65 -8.34 -5.16
N ALA A 16 16.71 -8.86 -4.55
CA ALA A 16 17.76 -8.04 -3.97
C ALA A 16 18.46 -7.17 -5.03
N ALA A 17 18.74 -7.71 -6.22
CA ALA A 17 19.30 -6.92 -7.32
C ALA A 17 18.36 -5.80 -7.79
N THR A 18 17.03 -6.05 -7.86
CA THR A 18 16.04 -4.99 -8.13
C THR A 18 16.06 -3.91 -7.04
N ALA A 19 16.14 -4.31 -5.76
CA ALA A 19 16.18 -3.36 -4.66
C ALA A 19 17.44 -2.47 -4.70
N THR A 20 18.62 -3.06 -4.94
CA THR A 20 19.86 -2.30 -5.12
C THR A 20 19.74 -1.30 -6.28
N PHE A 21 19.20 -1.73 -7.42
CA PHE A 21 18.97 -0.85 -8.56
C PHE A 21 18.06 0.34 -8.22
N MET A 22 17.00 0.14 -7.43
CA MET A 22 16.13 1.24 -6.98
C MET A 22 16.84 2.18 -6.00
N VAL A 23 17.73 1.69 -5.14
CA VAL A 23 18.58 2.54 -4.27
C VAL A 23 19.49 3.42 -5.11
N GLU A 24 20.13 2.88 -6.14
CA GLU A 24 20.98 3.65 -7.06
C GLU A 24 20.16 4.69 -7.85
N LEU A 25 18.95 4.33 -8.31
CA LEU A 25 18.04 5.25 -8.99
C LEU A 25 17.58 6.40 -8.09
N GLU A 26 17.22 6.11 -6.84
CA GLU A 26 16.79 7.16 -5.91
C GLU A 26 17.92 8.15 -5.63
N ALA A 27 19.16 7.66 -5.44
CA ALA A 27 20.33 8.50 -5.28
C ALA A 27 20.60 9.36 -6.53
N TYR A 28 20.45 8.77 -7.73
CA TYR A 28 20.55 9.48 -9.00
C TYR A 28 19.52 10.61 -9.11
N PHE A 29 18.23 10.32 -8.88
CA PHE A 29 17.17 11.32 -8.99
C PHE A 29 17.29 12.41 -7.92
N THR A 30 17.71 12.07 -6.71
CA THR A 30 18.03 13.05 -5.66
C THR A 30 19.14 13.98 -6.11
N ALA A 31 20.22 13.46 -6.71
CA ALA A 31 21.32 14.28 -7.23
C ALA A 31 20.89 15.20 -8.38
N VAL A 32 20.02 14.72 -9.27
CA VAL A 32 19.43 15.52 -10.36
C VAL A 32 18.56 16.64 -9.79
N LEU A 33 17.68 16.32 -8.85
CA LEU A 33 16.78 17.28 -8.20
C LEU A 33 17.53 18.34 -7.39
N ASP A 34 18.64 17.98 -6.75
CA ASP A 34 19.53 18.90 -6.05
C ASP A 34 20.42 19.74 -6.99
N GLY A 35 20.33 19.54 -8.31
CA GLY A 35 21.17 20.20 -9.31
C GLY A 35 22.65 19.80 -9.27
N LYS A 36 22.98 18.70 -8.56
CA LYS A 36 24.35 18.16 -8.44
C LYS A 36 24.76 17.33 -9.64
N LEU A 37 23.79 16.81 -10.39
CA LEU A 37 24.00 16.01 -11.58
C LEU A 37 23.17 16.56 -12.73
N THR A 38 23.82 16.80 -13.87
CA THR A 38 23.13 17.06 -15.13
C THR A 38 22.69 15.73 -15.73
N ARG A 39 21.43 15.64 -16.18
CA ARG A 39 20.89 14.43 -16.79
C ARG A 39 21.76 13.93 -17.95
N GLY A 40 22.31 12.73 -17.80
CA GLY A 40 23.11 12.05 -18.81
C GLY A 40 22.83 10.54 -18.83
N ILE A 41 22.90 9.94 -20.03
CA ILE A 41 22.70 8.48 -20.22
C ILE A 41 23.81 7.68 -19.51
N ALA A 42 25.05 8.20 -19.51
CA ALA A 42 26.20 7.52 -18.92
C ALA A 42 26.12 7.37 -17.40
N ASP A 43 25.39 8.27 -16.72
CA ASP A 43 25.28 8.29 -15.25
C ASP A 43 24.01 7.61 -14.75
N THR A 44 23.15 7.11 -15.65
CA THR A 44 21.92 6.43 -15.26
C THR A 44 22.26 5.02 -14.76
N PRO A 45 21.78 4.61 -13.57
CA PRO A 45 21.96 3.26 -13.07
C PRO A 45 21.55 2.19 -14.09
N ILE A 46 22.31 1.09 -14.14
CA ILE A 46 22.11 0.00 -15.10
C ILE A 46 21.07 -0.97 -14.54
N PRO A 47 19.98 -1.27 -15.28
CA PRO A 47 18.97 -2.19 -14.80
C PRO A 47 19.50 -3.63 -14.76
N PRO A 48 19.09 -4.44 -13.77
CA PRO A 48 19.33 -5.87 -13.77
C PRO A 48 18.72 -6.58 -14.99
N ASP A 49 19.43 -7.57 -15.54
CA ASP A 49 19.05 -8.28 -16.77
C ASP A 49 17.70 -9.04 -16.68
N HIS A 50 17.22 -9.34 -15.47
CA HIS A 50 15.96 -10.04 -15.27
C HIS A 50 14.72 -9.14 -15.33
N LEU A 51 14.89 -7.81 -15.30
CA LEU A 51 13.76 -6.88 -15.33
C LEU A 51 13.28 -6.65 -16.76
N GLU A 52 11.97 -6.78 -16.96
CA GLU A 52 11.33 -6.33 -18.19
C GLU A 52 11.42 -4.80 -18.31
N ARG A 53 11.41 -4.28 -19.54
CA ARG A 53 11.46 -2.84 -19.80
C ARG A 53 10.41 -2.05 -19.00
N ALA A 54 9.17 -2.54 -18.93
CA ALA A 54 8.12 -1.90 -18.15
C ALA A 54 8.46 -1.83 -16.65
N ALA A 55 9.07 -2.89 -16.10
CA ALA A 55 9.50 -2.92 -14.71
C ALA A 55 10.66 -1.95 -14.43
N VAL A 56 11.55 -1.76 -15.40
CA VAL A 56 12.61 -0.74 -15.31
C VAL A 56 12.01 0.67 -15.24
N GLU A 57 11.00 0.98 -16.06
CA GLU A 57 10.33 2.29 -16.00
C GLU A 57 9.51 2.47 -14.70
N ASP A 58 8.89 1.40 -14.18
CA ASP A 58 8.26 1.41 -12.86
C ASP A 58 9.30 1.75 -11.77
N CYS A 59 10.47 1.08 -11.76
CA CYS A 59 11.55 1.33 -10.80
C CYS A 59 12.01 2.78 -10.86
N ARG A 60 12.18 3.34 -12.07
CA ARG A 60 12.56 4.74 -12.27
C ARG A 60 11.52 5.71 -11.73
N THR A 61 10.26 5.50 -12.06
CA THR A 61 9.14 6.36 -11.63
C THR A 61 8.98 6.34 -10.11
N ILE A 62 9.01 5.15 -9.52
CA ILE A 62 8.90 4.98 -8.06
C ILE A 62 10.08 5.66 -7.35
N SER A 63 11.31 5.43 -7.81
CA SER A 63 12.51 6.02 -7.20
C SER A 63 12.53 7.54 -7.32
N ALA A 64 12.08 8.09 -8.46
CA ALA A 64 11.91 9.52 -8.65
C ALA A 64 10.81 10.11 -7.74
N MET A 65 9.69 9.40 -7.55
CA MET A 65 8.63 9.80 -6.63
C MET A 65 9.08 9.82 -5.17
N VAL A 66 9.93 8.87 -4.76
CA VAL A 66 10.56 8.89 -3.42
C VAL A 66 11.49 10.10 -3.28
N ALA A 67 12.32 10.38 -4.29
CA ALA A 67 13.18 11.56 -4.29
C ALA A 67 12.37 12.88 -4.22
N LEU A 68 11.22 12.94 -4.89
CA LEU A 68 10.27 14.06 -4.79
C LEU A 68 9.61 14.16 -3.39
N ALA A 69 9.24 13.03 -2.78
CA ALA A 69 8.66 13.02 -1.44
C ALA A 69 9.61 13.65 -0.41
N ARG A 70 10.93 13.46 -0.57
CA ARG A 70 11.96 14.10 0.27
C ARG A 70 11.98 15.63 0.17
N GLN A 71 11.32 16.22 -0.82
CA GLN A 71 11.19 17.67 -0.97
C GLN A 71 9.93 18.23 -0.30
N SER A 72 8.98 17.37 0.09
CA SER A 72 7.68 17.70 0.67
C SER A 72 7.56 17.05 2.06
N VAL A 73 8.14 17.70 3.07
CA VAL A 73 8.29 17.17 4.42
C VAL A 73 7.43 17.94 5.39
N TYR A 74 6.49 17.27 6.04
CA TYR A 74 5.68 17.84 7.12
C TYR A 74 6.24 17.35 8.46
N GLN A 75 6.40 18.24 9.43
CA GLN A 75 6.99 17.90 10.72
C GLN A 75 6.01 18.18 11.86
N VAL A 76 5.82 17.20 12.73
CA VAL A 76 5.13 17.40 14.02
C VAL A 76 6.09 17.96 15.07
N THR A 77 5.55 18.59 16.11
CA THR A 77 6.35 19.28 17.14
C THR A 77 6.85 18.39 18.27
N TRP A 78 6.59 17.09 18.19
CA TRP A 78 6.88 16.13 19.25
C TRP A 78 7.85 15.02 18.82
N ASP A 79 8.42 14.34 19.82
CA ASP A 79 9.37 13.24 19.66
C ASP A 79 8.64 11.89 19.58
N ALA A 80 9.01 11.07 18.59
CA ALA A 80 8.36 9.79 18.34
C ALA A 80 8.61 8.74 19.43
N ASP A 81 9.76 8.75 20.10
CA ASP A 81 10.06 7.83 21.21
C ASP A 81 9.27 8.23 22.45
N ASP A 82 9.19 9.52 22.75
CA ASP A 82 8.35 10.02 23.85
C ASP A 82 6.88 9.64 23.60
N TYR A 83 6.41 9.76 22.36
CA TYR A 83 5.06 9.32 21.98
C TYR A 83 4.90 7.80 22.08
N ALA A 84 5.87 7.02 21.62
CA ALA A 84 5.86 5.56 21.69
C ALA A 84 5.73 5.05 23.13
N ASN A 85 6.35 5.74 24.10
CA ASN A 85 6.29 5.40 25.53
C ASN A 85 4.89 5.61 26.14
N ASP A 86 4.08 6.51 25.57
CA ASP A 86 2.74 6.85 26.06
C ASP A 86 1.62 6.08 25.34
N VAL A 87 1.90 5.56 24.13
CA VAL A 87 0.93 4.82 23.32
C VAL A 87 0.67 3.42 23.88
N SER A 88 -0.61 3.04 23.96
CA SER A 88 -0.99 1.70 24.43
C SER A 88 -0.70 0.61 23.39
N ASN A 89 -0.45 -0.62 23.84
CA ASN A 89 -0.34 -1.80 22.96
C ASN A 89 -1.70 -2.35 22.47
N THR A 90 -2.78 -1.58 22.61
CA THR A 90 -4.12 -1.98 22.15
C THR A 90 -4.35 -1.51 20.72
N ALA A 91 -4.86 -2.40 19.86
CA ALA A 91 -5.04 -2.07 18.44
C ALA A 91 -6.13 -1.02 18.21
N LEU A 92 -7.29 -1.17 18.85
CA LEU A 92 -8.36 -0.17 18.75
C LEU A 92 -8.12 0.93 19.80
N PRO A 93 -8.07 2.21 19.39
CA PRO A 93 -7.82 3.31 20.30
C PRO A 93 -8.99 3.52 21.28
N ASN A 94 -8.68 3.94 22.50
CA ASN A 94 -9.66 4.43 23.46
C ASN A 94 -9.81 5.96 23.28
N PRO A 95 -11.01 6.49 23.01
CA PRO A 95 -11.20 7.92 22.73
C PRO A 95 -10.66 8.88 23.81
N GLU A 96 -10.82 8.54 25.10
CA GLU A 96 -10.32 9.38 26.20
C GLU A 96 -8.79 9.38 26.26
N VAL A 97 -8.18 8.23 25.99
CA VAL A 97 -6.71 8.10 25.90
C VAL A 97 -6.19 8.87 24.70
N GLU A 98 -6.85 8.77 23.54
CA GLU A 98 -6.46 9.51 22.34
C GLU A 98 -6.60 11.02 22.52
N ALA A 99 -7.65 11.50 23.19
CA ALA A 99 -7.80 12.92 23.49
C ALA A 99 -6.63 13.44 24.35
N ARG A 100 -6.21 12.67 25.36
CA ARG A 100 -5.04 13.00 26.18
C ARG A 100 -3.74 12.95 25.38
N LEU A 101 -3.57 11.93 24.53
CA LEU A 101 -2.40 11.83 23.65
C LEU A 101 -2.35 13.03 22.70
N MET A 102 -3.44 13.38 22.04
CA MET A 102 -3.52 14.51 21.12
C MET A 102 -3.22 15.85 21.82
N ALA A 103 -3.63 16.02 23.08
CA ALA A 103 -3.28 17.21 23.85
C ALA A 103 -1.78 17.31 24.18
N LYS A 104 -1.10 16.18 24.42
CA LYS A 104 0.35 16.12 24.71
C LYS A 104 1.21 16.13 23.44
N TYR A 105 0.71 15.50 22.38
CA TYR A 105 1.36 15.27 21.09
C TYR A 105 0.46 15.84 19.99
N PRO A 106 0.44 17.18 19.80
CA PRO A 106 -0.52 17.82 18.92
C PRO A 106 -0.34 17.41 17.45
N PRO A 107 -1.45 17.37 16.68
CA PRO A 107 -1.40 17.07 15.25
C PRO A 107 -0.81 18.24 14.44
N LEU A 108 -0.69 18.05 13.11
CA LEU A 108 -0.19 19.08 12.18
C LEU A 108 -1.16 20.28 12.02
N ILE A 109 -2.41 20.12 12.46
CA ILE A 109 -3.44 21.15 12.46
C ILE A 109 -3.98 21.36 13.88
N PRO A 110 -4.67 22.47 14.17
CA PRO A 110 -5.26 22.71 15.49
C PRO A 110 -6.21 21.58 15.92
N ILE A 111 -6.17 21.22 17.22
CA ILE A 111 -6.98 20.14 17.80
C ILE A 111 -8.48 20.39 17.61
N GLU A 112 -8.90 21.66 17.68
CA GLU A 112 -10.28 22.08 17.46
C GLU A 112 -10.73 21.77 16.03
N GLU A 113 -9.82 21.87 15.05
CA GLU A 113 -10.13 21.54 13.66
C GLU A 113 -10.24 20.02 13.46
N VAL A 114 -9.35 19.23 14.06
CA VAL A 114 -9.46 17.75 14.04
C VAL A 114 -10.79 17.31 14.64
N THR A 115 -11.15 17.89 15.78
CA THR A 115 -12.39 17.57 16.51
C THR A 115 -13.62 17.93 15.70
N ARG A 116 -13.63 19.11 15.06
CA ARG A 116 -14.74 19.55 14.20
C ARG A 116 -14.93 18.64 12.98
N ARG A 117 -13.85 18.06 12.46
CA ARG A 117 -13.84 17.12 11.32
C ARG A 117 -13.93 15.66 11.79
N HIS A 118 -14.69 15.38 12.84
CA HIS A 118 -14.85 14.00 13.31
C HIS A 118 -15.45 13.10 12.23
N ASP A 119 -16.51 13.55 11.56
CA ASP A 119 -17.22 12.78 10.52
C ASP A 119 -16.82 13.18 9.08
N ASP A 120 -15.95 14.17 8.94
CA ASP A 120 -15.47 14.70 7.66
C ASP A 120 -14.04 14.25 7.36
N ASN A 121 -13.64 14.36 6.09
CA ASN A 121 -12.25 14.20 5.71
C ASN A 121 -11.38 15.29 6.37
N LEU A 122 -10.24 14.85 6.92
CA LEU A 122 -9.16 15.72 7.34
C LEU A 122 -8.49 16.40 6.13
N PRO A 123 -7.76 17.52 6.33
CA PRO A 123 -6.97 18.12 5.27
C PRO A 123 -6.07 17.09 4.58
N ILE A 124 -6.09 17.10 3.25
CA ILE A 124 -5.40 16.09 2.42
C ILE A 124 -4.05 16.64 1.96
N ILE A 125 -2.98 15.90 2.19
CA ILE A 125 -1.67 16.15 1.58
C ILE A 125 -1.62 15.44 0.22
N LEU A 126 -1.85 16.18 -0.87
CA LEU A 126 -2.14 15.61 -2.20
C LEU A 126 -0.96 14.93 -2.90
N GLY A 127 0.27 15.42 -2.70
CA GLY A 127 1.45 14.97 -3.43
C GLY A 127 2.27 13.92 -2.69
N PRO A 128 3.36 13.43 -3.30
CA PRO A 128 4.33 12.62 -2.58
C PRO A 128 4.89 13.43 -1.42
N ALA A 129 4.90 12.83 -0.23
CA ALA A 129 5.23 13.55 0.98
C ALA A 129 5.77 12.61 2.08
N ILE A 130 6.44 13.23 3.05
CA ILE A 130 6.94 12.58 4.25
C ILE A 130 6.35 13.29 5.46
N VAL A 131 6.01 12.55 6.52
CA VAL A 131 5.76 13.13 7.84
C VAL A 131 6.84 12.67 8.81
N THR A 132 7.46 13.61 9.53
CA THR A 132 8.50 13.35 10.52
C THR A 132 8.16 13.85 11.90
N ASP A 133 8.83 13.29 12.90
CA ASP A 133 8.90 13.84 14.25
C ASP A 133 9.85 15.06 14.33
N VAL A 134 9.91 15.70 15.50
CA VAL A 134 10.75 16.88 15.73
C VAL A 134 12.26 16.63 15.55
N LYS A 135 12.70 15.37 15.63
CA LYS A 135 14.10 14.95 15.40
C LYS A 135 14.38 14.52 13.96
N GLY A 136 13.39 14.59 13.08
CA GLY A 136 13.53 14.20 11.68
C GLY A 136 13.36 12.70 11.44
N ARG A 137 12.89 11.94 12.43
CA ARG A 137 12.54 10.53 12.26
C ARG A 137 11.25 10.42 11.47
N ILE A 138 11.28 9.60 10.44
CA ILE A 138 10.16 9.47 9.52
C ILE A 138 9.11 8.55 10.12
N LEU A 139 7.86 9.02 10.12
CA LEU A 139 6.69 8.32 10.64
C LEU A 139 5.86 7.72 9.50
N LEU A 140 5.89 8.37 8.34
CA LEU A 140 5.02 8.09 7.20
C LEU A 140 5.65 8.58 5.90
N TRP A 141 5.46 7.78 4.85
CA TRP A 141 5.64 8.16 3.46
C TRP A 141 4.30 8.08 2.73
N SER A 142 3.96 9.10 1.94
CA SER A 142 2.85 9.08 0.99
C SER A 142 3.42 9.02 -0.42
N LEU A 143 3.11 7.96 -1.18
CA LEU A 143 3.48 7.81 -2.59
C LEU A 143 2.21 7.56 -3.41
N PRO A 144 1.44 8.63 -3.72
CA PRO A 144 0.15 8.50 -4.38
C PRO A 144 0.30 8.09 -5.84
N ASN A 145 -0.54 7.14 -6.28
CA ASN A 145 -0.61 6.65 -7.67
C ASN A 145 0.77 6.38 -8.32
N VAL A 146 1.67 5.76 -7.55
CA VAL A 146 3.07 5.56 -7.93
C VAL A 146 3.28 4.30 -8.77
N LEU A 147 2.31 3.38 -8.78
CA LEU A 147 2.30 2.19 -9.61
C LEU A 147 1.59 2.45 -10.94
N SER A 148 2.26 2.16 -12.06
CA SER A 148 1.65 2.26 -13.41
C SER A 148 0.44 1.34 -13.56
N ASP A 149 -0.46 1.65 -14.49
CA ASP A 149 -1.64 0.82 -14.81
C ASP A 149 -1.23 -0.62 -15.20
N SER A 150 -0.13 -0.76 -15.93
CA SER A 150 0.45 -2.06 -16.31
C SER A 150 0.90 -2.85 -15.07
N ARG A 151 1.58 -2.17 -14.13
CA ARG A 151 2.02 -2.78 -12.87
C ARG A 151 0.84 -3.18 -11.99
N GLN A 152 -0.15 -2.31 -11.86
CA GLN A 152 -1.39 -2.61 -11.15
C GLN A 152 -2.09 -3.83 -11.75
N THR A 153 -2.16 -3.92 -13.09
CA THR A 153 -2.74 -5.07 -13.80
C THR A 153 -1.98 -6.38 -13.50
N LYS A 154 -0.64 -6.35 -13.48
CA LYS A 154 0.18 -7.52 -13.10
C LYS A 154 -0.10 -7.96 -11.66
N LEU A 155 -0.16 -7.03 -10.72
CA LEU A 155 -0.48 -7.30 -9.31
C LEU A 155 -1.89 -7.88 -9.14
N LEU A 156 -2.89 -7.30 -9.80
CA LEU A 156 -4.26 -7.82 -9.79
C LEU A 156 -4.30 -9.25 -10.36
N ARG A 157 -3.61 -9.52 -11.47
CA ARG A 157 -3.54 -10.88 -12.02
C ARG A 157 -2.92 -11.88 -11.03
N ALA A 158 -1.86 -11.50 -10.32
CA ALA A 158 -1.29 -12.33 -9.26
C ALA A 158 -2.29 -12.54 -8.11
N THR A 159 -3.01 -11.48 -7.70
CA THR A 159 -4.00 -11.54 -6.62
C THR A 159 -5.08 -12.58 -6.87
N ARG A 160 -5.51 -12.79 -8.13
CA ARG A 160 -6.52 -13.80 -8.51
C ARG A 160 -6.16 -15.22 -8.07
N LEU A 161 -4.88 -15.54 -7.93
CA LEU A 161 -4.43 -16.86 -7.47
C LEU A 161 -4.86 -17.13 -6.02
N LEU A 162 -4.98 -16.08 -5.21
CA LEU A 162 -5.33 -16.14 -3.79
C LEU A 162 -6.83 -16.02 -3.50
N GLU A 163 -7.64 -15.67 -4.50
CA GLU A 163 -9.06 -15.32 -4.31
C GLU A 163 -9.86 -16.44 -3.63
N GLY A 164 -9.58 -17.70 -3.95
CA GLY A 164 -10.21 -18.87 -3.31
C GLY A 164 -9.82 -19.10 -1.85
N GLN A 165 -9.03 -18.22 -1.23
CA GLN A 165 -8.60 -18.29 0.17
C GLN A 165 -9.11 -17.12 1.01
N MET A 166 -9.88 -16.21 0.42
CA MET A 166 -10.42 -15.07 1.13
C MET A 166 -11.45 -15.54 2.15
N THR A 167 -11.29 -15.09 3.40
CA THR A 167 -12.23 -15.42 4.48
C THR A 167 -12.90 -14.17 5.03
N VAL A 168 -14.16 -14.35 5.42
CA VAL A 168 -15.01 -13.39 6.13
C VAL A 168 -15.79 -14.17 7.18
N ASP A 169 -15.90 -13.61 8.38
CA ASP A 169 -16.66 -14.17 9.48
C ASP A 169 -18.02 -13.47 9.58
N GLU A 170 -19.11 -14.23 9.68
CA GLU A 170 -20.41 -13.62 9.98
C GLU A 170 -20.48 -13.23 11.47
N PRO A 171 -20.90 -12.00 11.80
CA PRO A 171 -20.98 -11.56 13.19
C PRO A 171 -22.05 -12.35 13.95
N GLU A 172 -21.73 -12.78 15.17
CA GLU A 172 -22.71 -13.40 16.07
C GLU A 172 -23.74 -12.34 16.53
N PRO A 173 -25.04 -12.69 16.62
CA PRO A 173 -26.07 -11.76 17.13
C PRO A 173 -25.70 -11.16 18.49
N GLY A 174 -25.87 -9.85 18.63
CA GLY A 174 -25.60 -9.12 19.88
C GLY A 174 -24.13 -8.85 20.19
N THR A 175 -23.20 -9.22 19.31
CA THR A 175 -21.78 -8.85 19.48
C THR A 175 -21.54 -7.37 19.16
N LYS A 176 -20.59 -6.77 19.88
CA LYS A 176 -20.17 -5.39 19.60
C LYS A 176 -19.68 -5.29 18.15
N PRO A 177 -20.04 -4.25 17.39
CA PRO A 177 -19.62 -4.10 15.99
C PRO A 177 -18.09 -4.14 15.80
N THR A 178 -17.31 -3.78 16.81
CA THR A 178 -15.85 -3.78 16.77
C THR A 178 -15.22 -5.14 17.08
N LYS A 179 -15.98 -6.11 17.59
CA LYS A 179 -15.49 -7.48 17.82
C LYS A 179 -15.22 -8.12 16.46
N GLY A 180 -13.99 -8.60 16.28
CA GLY A 180 -13.60 -9.22 15.01
C GLY A 180 -13.56 -8.24 13.84
N TRP A 181 -13.34 -6.94 14.07
CA TRP A 181 -13.37 -5.92 13.00
C TRP A 181 -12.45 -6.21 11.80
N ARG A 182 -11.40 -7.04 11.97
CA ARG A 182 -10.52 -7.47 10.87
C ARG A 182 -11.17 -8.54 9.96
N THR A 183 -12.09 -9.34 10.47
CA THR A 183 -12.65 -10.51 9.78
C THR A 183 -14.18 -10.46 9.61
N SER A 184 -14.88 -9.66 10.40
CA SER A 184 -16.35 -9.58 10.39
C SER A 184 -16.90 -9.02 9.08
N ALA A 185 -17.92 -9.68 8.53
CA ALA A 185 -18.65 -9.30 7.33
C ALA A 185 -19.20 -7.86 7.36
N THR A 186 -19.43 -7.29 8.55
CA THR A 186 -19.89 -5.90 8.73
C THR A 186 -18.96 -4.88 8.05
N PHE A 187 -17.67 -5.20 7.90
CA PHE A 187 -16.68 -4.29 7.32
C PHE A 187 -16.39 -4.58 5.85
N TYR A 188 -17.00 -5.60 5.24
CA TYR A 188 -16.73 -6.02 3.86
C TYR A 188 -17.90 -5.70 2.92
N GLU A 189 -17.59 -5.12 1.77
CA GLU A 189 -18.56 -4.99 0.68
C GLU A 189 -18.61 -6.30 -0.11
N LYS A 190 -19.76 -6.95 -0.18
CA LYS A 190 -19.92 -8.28 -0.82
C LYS A 190 -20.20 -8.23 -2.33
N ASN A 191 -20.37 -7.03 -2.90
CA ASN A 191 -20.83 -6.85 -4.28
C ASN A 191 -19.67 -6.35 -5.15
N GLY A 192 -19.19 -7.21 -6.06
CA GLY A 192 -18.07 -6.88 -6.94
C GLY A 192 -17.61 -8.06 -7.80
N GLN A 193 -16.57 -7.84 -8.60
CA GLN A 193 -15.88 -8.88 -9.38
C GLN A 193 -14.86 -9.67 -8.54
N TRP A 194 -14.63 -9.29 -7.28
CA TRP A 194 -13.71 -9.94 -6.37
C TRP A 194 -14.42 -10.56 -5.17
N ILE A 195 -13.96 -11.74 -4.76
CA ILE A 195 -14.38 -12.34 -3.48
C ILE A 195 -13.79 -11.52 -2.33
N SER A 196 -14.67 -10.85 -1.61
CA SER A 196 -14.31 -10.04 -0.45
C SER A 196 -13.85 -10.91 0.70
N GLY A 197 -12.87 -10.39 1.46
CA GLY A 197 -12.29 -11.10 2.59
C GLY A 197 -10.84 -10.75 2.79
N SER A 198 -10.19 -11.48 3.68
CA SER A 198 -8.76 -11.38 3.87
C SER A 198 -8.11 -12.76 3.90
N THR A 199 -6.86 -12.83 3.48
CA THR A 199 -6.01 -14.00 3.66
C THR A 199 -4.66 -13.57 4.22
N LEU A 200 -4.13 -14.38 5.12
CA LEU A 200 -2.87 -14.14 5.80
C LEU A 200 -1.84 -15.16 5.30
N LEU A 201 -0.87 -14.69 4.52
CA LEU A 201 0.26 -15.46 4.02
C LEU A 201 1.46 -15.24 4.95
N TYR A 202 1.42 -15.89 6.11
CA TYR A 202 2.45 -15.71 7.14
C TYR A 202 3.49 -16.84 7.11
N PRO A 203 4.80 -16.55 6.93
CA PRO A 203 5.84 -17.57 6.79
C PRO A 203 6.25 -18.23 8.09
N ALA A 204 6.16 -17.49 9.21
CA ALA A 204 6.52 -18.03 10.51
C ALA A 204 5.71 -17.33 11.61
N GLY A 205 4.56 -17.90 11.98
CA GLY A 205 3.62 -17.34 12.96
C GLY A 205 3.46 -18.16 14.20
N TYR A 206 3.23 -17.46 15.31
CA TYR A 206 2.78 -18.07 16.55
C TYR A 206 1.26 -18.17 16.54
N GLN A 207 0.74 -19.31 16.98
CA GLN A 207 -0.67 -19.41 17.31
C GLN A 207 -0.99 -18.43 18.46
N GLN A 208 -2.21 -17.88 18.46
CA GLN A 208 -2.65 -16.95 19.49
C GLN A 208 -2.47 -17.57 20.88
N GLY A 209 -1.78 -16.87 21.79
CA GLY A 209 -1.45 -17.38 23.13
C GLY A 209 -0.19 -18.25 23.22
N HIS A 210 0.47 -18.60 22.11
CA HIS A 210 1.60 -19.53 22.08
C HIS A 210 2.95 -18.88 21.75
N LYS A 211 3.31 -17.76 22.40
CA LYS A 211 4.58 -17.03 22.17
C LYS A 211 5.78 -17.55 22.99
N SER A 212 5.72 -18.77 23.53
CA SER A 212 6.78 -19.30 24.39
C SER A 212 7.99 -19.79 23.59
N ALA A 213 9.20 -19.74 24.19
CA ALA A 213 10.44 -20.23 23.58
C ALA A 213 10.41 -21.71 23.14
N LYS A 214 9.45 -22.51 23.66
CA LYS A 214 9.28 -23.93 23.34
C LYS A 214 8.48 -24.19 22.07
N VAL A 215 7.81 -23.18 21.51
CA VAL A 215 6.96 -23.33 20.32
C VAL A 215 7.68 -22.69 19.15
N ASN A 216 7.88 -23.46 18.08
CA ASN A 216 8.41 -22.91 16.84
C ASN A 216 7.31 -22.17 16.09
N PRO A 217 7.57 -20.98 15.54
CA PRO A 217 6.61 -20.34 14.66
C PRO A 217 6.40 -21.23 13.43
N THR A 218 5.17 -21.29 12.94
CA THR A 218 4.79 -22.14 11.81
C THR A 218 4.19 -21.32 10.69
N PRO A 219 4.35 -21.73 9.42
CA PRO A 219 3.63 -21.10 8.33
C PRO A 219 2.12 -21.17 8.55
N SER A 220 1.42 -20.08 8.24
CA SER A 220 -0.04 -20.03 8.16
C SER A 220 -0.58 -21.15 7.26
N ALA A 221 -1.83 -21.57 7.51
CA ALA A 221 -2.47 -22.61 6.69
C ALA A 221 -2.57 -22.20 5.21
N ALA A 222 -2.95 -20.94 4.95
CA ALA A 222 -3.05 -20.38 3.60
C ALA A 222 -1.71 -20.44 2.85
N LEU A 223 -0.59 -20.11 3.51
CA LEU A 223 0.73 -20.16 2.87
C LEU A 223 1.20 -21.57 2.50
N LYS A 224 0.62 -22.63 3.07
CA LYS A 224 0.98 -24.02 2.71
C LYS A 224 0.30 -24.52 1.43
N SER A 225 -0.61 -23.74 0.87
CA SER A 225 -1.36 -24.10 -0.32
C SER A 225 -0.53 -23.98 -1.61
N THR A 226 -0.94 -24.69 -2.66
CA THR A 226 -0.40 -24.53 -4.01
C THR A 226 -0.66 -23.12 -4.56
N ARG A 227 -1.85 -22.57 -4.31
CA ARG A 227 -2.21 -21.19 -4.67
C ARG A 227 -1.23 -20.15 -4.14
N ALA A 228 -0.77 -20.29 -2.89
CA ALA A 228 0.21 -19.38 -2.32
C ALA A 228 1.59 -19.57 -2.96
N ALA A 229 1.96 -20.80 -3.33
CA ALA A 229 3.19 -21.06 -4.10
C ALA A 229 3.12 -20.44 -5.51
N ASP A 230 2.01 -20.62 -6.22
CA ASP A 230 1.76 -20.03 -7.55
C ASP A 230 1.78 -18.50 -7.48
N TRP A 231 1.14 -17.94 -6.43
CA TRP A 231 1.18 -16.50 -6.17
C TRP A 231 2.60 -16.01 -5.93
N MET A 232 3.38 -16.66 -5.05
CA MET A 232 4.77 -16.26 -4.78
C MET A 232 5.63 -16.29 -6.05
N ALA A 233 5.46 -17.29 -6.92
CA ALA A 233 6.16 -17.35 -8.19
C ALA A 233 5.75 -16.20 -9.12
N ALA A 234 4.45 -15.94 -9.27
CA ALA A 234 3.92 -14.83 -10.06
C ALA A 234 4.27 -13.45 -9.48
N PHE A 235 4.58 -13.38 -8.19
CA PHE A 235 4.85 -12.14 -7.46
C PHE A 235 6.34 -11.74 -7.48
N GLU A 236 7.26 -12.54 -8.03
CA GLU A 236 8.72 -12.27 -8.01
C GLU A 236 9.09 -10.84 -8.40
N GLU A 237 8.70 -10.39 -9.60
CA GLU A 237 9.05 -9.06 -10.10
C GLU A 237 8.46 -7.94 -9.23
N ASN A 238 7.20 -8.10 -8.80
CA ASN A 238 6.52 -7.15 -7.93
C ASN A 238 7.16 -7.10 -6.54
N GLY A 239 7.51 -8.25 -6.00
CA GLY A 239 8.20 -8.37 -4.72
C GLY A 239 9.55 -7.67 -4.74
N GLY A 240 10.31 -7.78 -5.83
CA GLY A 240 11.57 -7.05 -5.99
C GLY A 240 11.41 -5.53 -6.02
N ILE A 241 10.34 -5.03 -6.66
CA ILE A 241 10.02 -3.59 -6.67
C ILE A 241 9.63 -3.12 -5.27
N LEU A 242 8.78 -3.86 -4.56
CA LEU A 242 8.35 -3.50 -3.20
C LEU A 242 9.49 -3.62 -2.18
N ASP A 243 10.37 -4.60 -2.34
CA ASP A 243 11.64 -4.72 -1.62
C ASP A 243 12.49 -3.46 -1.84
N GLY A 244 12.57 -2.97 -3.08
CA GLY A 244 13.25 -1.72 -3.42
C GLY A 244 12.61 -0.49 -2.77
N VAL A 245 11.28 -0.40 -2.71
CA VAL A 245 10.58 0.67 -1.97
C VAL A 245 10.97 0.65 -0.49
N LEU A 246 10.99 -0.53 0.14
CA LEU A 246 11.41 -0.63 1.54
C LEU A 246 12.90 -0.28 1.70
N ALA A 247 13.76 -0.70 0.77
CA ALA A 247 15.20 -0.39 0.81
C ALA A 247 15.48 1.11 0.76
N ILE A 248 14.75 1.88 -0.05
CA ILE A 248 14.94 3.34 -0.16
C ILE A 248 14.25 4.14 0.94
N THR A 249 13.14 3.62 1.50
CA THR A 249 12.36 4.32 2.54
C THR A 249 12.75 3.95 3.96
N HIS A 250 13.30 2.75 4.18
CA HIS A 250 13.78 2.28 5.46
C HIS A 250 14.89 1.19 5.33
N PRO A 251 16.13 1.58 4.99
CA PRO A 251 17.22 0.64 4.70
C PRO A 251 17.48 -0.40 5.80
N GLU A 252 17.53 0.00 7.08
CA GLU A 252 17.81 -0.92 8.19
C GLU A 252 16.72 -1.99 8.37
N LEU A 253 15.46 -1.63 8.13
CA LEU A 253 14.34 -2.55 8.20
C LEU A 253 14.33 -3.48 6.99
N TYR A 254 14.72 -2.99 5.81
CA TYR A 254 14.96 -3.82 4.62
C TYR A 254 16.05 -4.87 4.90
N ASP A 255 17.20 -4.48 5.42
CA ASP A 255 18.31 -5.40 5.71
C ASP A 255 17.89 -6.47 6.73
N SER A 256 17.16 -6.06 7.75
CA SER A 256 16.60 -6.97 8.76
C SER A 256 15.56 -7.91 8.16
N ALA A 257 14.70 -7.43 7.27
CA ALA A 257 13.73 -8.24 6.55
C ALA A 257 14.43 -9.27 5.65
N GLN A 258 15.48 -8.86 4.93
CA GLN A 258 16.31 -9.75 4.12
C GLN A 258 16.97 -10.82 4.98
N ALA A 259 17.51 -10.49 6.15
CA ALA A 259 18.10 -11.47 7.06
C ALA A 259 17.07 -12.53 7.51
N VAL A 260 15.83 -12.11 7.80
CA VAL A 260 14.72 -13.03 8.10
C VAL A 260 14.36 -13.88 6.88
N MET A 261 14.19 -13.27 5.70
CA MET A 261 13.81 -13.98 4.48
C MET A 261 14.85 -15.01 4.05
N LYS A 262 16.15 -14.71 4.21
CA LYS A 262 17.25 -15.67 3.99
C LYS A 262 17.20 -16.88 4.93
N THR A 263 16.46 -16.80 6.03
CA THR A 263 16.29 -17.91 6.98
C THR A 263 15.01 -18.71 6.73
N ILE A 264 13.92 -18.05 6.31
CA ILE A 264 12.58 -18.68 6.21
C ILE A 264 12.18 -19.01 4.76
N TRP A 265 12.81 -18.37 3.78
CA TRP A 265 12.66 -18.56 2.33
C TRP A 265 11.22 -18.43 1.82
N ARG A 266 10.42 -17.56 2.44
CA ARG A 266 9.00 -17.35 2.09
C ARG A 266 8.60 -15.91 2.30
N GLU A 267 7.72 -15.44 1.42
CA GLU A 267 7.12 -14.13 1.51
C GLU A 267 6.12 -14.01 2.65
N HIS A 268 5.95 -12.78 3.10
CA HIS A 268 4.95 -12.40 4.09
C HIS A 268 4.00 -11.35 3.51
N ALA A 269 2.70 -11.64 3.47
CA ALA A 269 1.70 -10.63 3.14
C ALA A 269 0.36 -10.90 3.82
N THR A 270 -0.38 -9.85 4.13
CA THR A 270 -1.84 -9.93 4.31
C THR A 270 -2.50 -9.29 3.11
N VAL A 271 -3.37 -10.03 2.44
CA VAL A 271 -4.17 -9.51 1.32
C VAL A 271 -5.59 -9.30 1.81
N ILE A 272 -6.12 -8.10 1.58
CA ILE A 272 -7.43 -7.65 2.07
C ILE A 272 -8.22 -7.12 0.89
N ILE A 273 -9.42 -7.64 0.66
CA ILE A 273 -10.28 -7.29 -0.47
C ILE A 273 -11.59 -6.72 0.08
N ASN A 274 -11.96 -5.52 -0.38
CA ASN A 274 -13.23 -4.84 -0.15
C ASN A 274 -13.58 -4.59 1.33
N ARG A 275 -12.56 -4.56 2.20
CA ARG A 275 -12.73 -4.21 3.62
C ARG A 275 -12.67 -2.70 3.82
N SER A 276 -13.49 -2.13 4.69
CA SER A 276 -13.24 -0.85 5.34
C SER A 276 -12.43 -1.08 6.63
N THR A 277 -11.53 -0.18 6.99
CA THR A 277 -10.65 -0.37 8.14
C THR A 277 -10.87 0.76 9.14
N LEU A 278 -11.34 0.40 10.33
CA LEU A 278 -11.46 1.34 11.45
C LEU A 278 -10.08 1.93 11.81
N GLY A 279 -10.08 3.14 12.38
CA GLY A 279 -8.87 3.75 12.94
C GLY A 279 -8.26 2.83 14.00
N HIS A 280 -7.02 2.38 13.76
CA HIS A 280 -6.33 1.45 14.65
C HIS A 280 -4.81 1.64 14.60
N ARG A 281 -4.11 1.03 15.56
CA ARG A 281 -2.66 0.82 15.52
C ARG A 281 -2.38 -0.68 15.41
N ASP A 282 -1.31 -1.04 14.73
CA ASP A 282 -0.85 -2.42 14.73
C ASP A 282 0.11 -2.69 15.89
N CYS A 283 -0.05 -3.85 16.53
CA CYS A 283 0.59 -4.11 17.82
C CYS A 283 1.80 -5.06 17.73
N HIS A 284 2.11 -5.59 16.55
CA HIS A 284 3.10 -6.66 16.38
C HIS A 284 4.51 -6.18 16.04
N GLY A 285 4.65 -4.98 15.48
CA GLY A 285 5.94 -4.35 15.17
C GLY A 285 6.59 -3.66 16.38
N ALA A 286 7.67 -2.94 16.12
CA ALA A 286 8.34 -2.02 17.03
C ALA A 286 8.13 -0.56 16.56
N PRO A 287 8.29 0.45 17.45
CA PRO A 287 8.31 1.85 17.03
C PRO A 287 9.33 2.09 15.91
N GLY A 288 8.99 2.96 14.96
CA GLY A 288 9.84 3.27 13.80
C GLY A 288 9.78 2.25 12.66
N TRP A 289 9.37 1.00 12.93
CA TRP A 289 9.19 0.02 11.86
C TRP A 289 8.02 0.38 10.96
N TYR A 290 8.16 0.09 9.66
CA TYR A 290 7.10 0.31 8.70
C TYR A 290 6.33 -0.95 8.37
N ASP A 291 5.03 -0.74 8.25
CA ASP A 291 4.20 -1.56 7.39
C ASP A 291 4.18 -0.91 6.01
N LEU A 292 4.34 -1.72 4.97
CA LEU A 292 4.23 -1.28 3.58
C LEU A 292 2.83 -1.63 3.09
N LEU A 293 2.00 -0.60 2.93
CA LEU A 293 0.65 -0.75 2.40
C LEU A 293 0.65 -0.45 0.91
N VAL A 294 0.15 -1.37 0.09
CA VAL A 294 0.00 -1.21 -1.36
C VAL A 294 -1.47 -1.42 -1.69
N THR A 295 -2.06 -0.48 -2.43
CA THR A 295 -3.49 -0.55 -2.72
C THR A 295 -3.80 -0.52 -4.22
N LEU A 296 -4.79 -1.30 -4.63
CA LEU A 296 -5.13 -1.63 -6.01
C LEU A 296 -6.66 -1.69 -6.18
N GLY A 297 -7.12 -1.75 -7.42
CA GLY A 297 -8.51 -1.99 -7.78
C GLY A 297 -9.10 -0.86 -8.61
N ASN A 298 -10.43 -0.80 -8.68
CA ASN A 298 -11.16 0.18 -9.51
C ASN A 298 -11.93 1.20 -8.67
N TYR A 299 -11.48 1.42 -7.43
CA TYR A 299 -12.14 2.29 -6.46
C TYR A 299 -11.70 3.75 -6.57
N GLY A 300 -12.47 4.62 -5.91
CA GLY A 300 -12.49 6.07 -6.08
C GLY A 300 -11.14 6.77 -6.22
N LYS A 301 -11.09 7.76 -7.13
CA LYS A 301 -9.96 8.67 -7.41
C LYS A 301 -9.69 9.71 -6.30
N THR A 302 -10.33 9.54 -5.15
CA THR A 302 -10.28 10.46 -4.00
C THR A 302 -10.36 9.68 -2.69
N ALA A 303 -10.01 8.40 -2.72
CA ALA A 303 -9.93 7.59 -1.52
C ALA A 303 -8.75 8.09 -0.66
N VAL A 304 -8.90 7.96 0.66
CA VAL A 304 -7.91 8.47 1.61
C VAL A 304 -7.55 7.43 2.65
N LEU A 305 -6.31 7.51 3.12
CA LEU A 305 -5.88 6.91 4.37
C LEU A 305 -5.99 8.00 5.44
N GLU A 306 -6.85 7.79 6.42
CA GLU A 306 -7.03 8.72 7.54
C GLU A 306 -5.96 8.50 8.60
N LEU A 307 -5.31 9.58 9.02
CA LEU A 307 -4.26 9.59 10.04
C LEU A 307 -4.63 10.58 11.14
N ARG A 308 -5.69 10.27 11.90
CA ARG A 308 -6.31 11.20 12.84
C ARG A 308 -5.36 11.72 13.92
N GLY A 309 -4.41 10.89 14.37
CA GLY A 309 -3.37 11.32 15.32
C GLY A 309 -2.44 12.39 14.77
N LEU A 310 -2.31 12.51 13.44
CA LEU A 310 -1.55 13.55 12.75
C LEU A 310 -2.45 14.70 12.27
N GLY A 311 -3.78 14.56 12.35
CA GLY A 311 -4.76 15.56 11.88
C GLY A 311 -4.81 15.71 10.37
N ILE A 312 -4.31 14.73 9.61
CA ILE A 312 -4.28 14.76 8.15
C ILE A 312 -4.87 13.49 7.54
N SER A 313 -5.17 13.57 6.26
CA SER A 313 -5.38 12.43 5.38
C SER A 313 -4.37 12.47 4.24
N ILE A 314 -4.07 11.31 3.65
CA ILE A 314 -3.26 11.22 2.43
C ILE A 314 -4.05 10.50 1.33
N PRO A 315 -3.81 10.81 0.05
CA PRO A 315 -4.39 10.06 -1.05
C PRO A 315 -4.02 8.60 -0.93
N TYR A 316 -5.03 7.77 -1.14
CA TYR A 316 -4.93 6.32 -1.03
C TYR A 316 -5.80 5.69 -2.11
N ASP A 317 -5.63 6.19 -3.33
CA ASP A 317 -6.26 5.67 -4.54
C ASP A 317 -5.51 4.43 -5.04
N ALA A 318 -6.11 3.69 -5.98
CA ALA A 318 -5.44 2.56 -6.63
C ALA A 318 -4.07 2.97 -7.21
N GLY A 319 -3.06 2.15 -6.97
CA GLY A 319 -1.68 2.39 -7.36
C GLY A 319 -0.82 3.12 -6.32
N SER A 320 -1.39 3.47 -5.16
CA SER A 320 -0.63 4.15 -4.10
C SER A 320 0.15 3.16 -3.22
N ILE A 321 1.30 3.61 -2.72
CA ILE A 321 2.12 2.88 -1.74
C ILE A 321 2.33 3.78 -0.51
N VAL A 322 2.16 3.20 0.68
CA VAL A 322 2.29 3.91 1.96
C VAL A 322 3.13 3.07 2.94
N PRO A 323 4.44 3.32 3.02
CA PRO A 323 5.26 2.94 4.17
C PRO A 323 4.89 3.79 5.38
N LEU A 324 4.45 3.18 6.49
CA LEU A 324 4.10 3.92 7.71
C LEU A 324 4.44 3.17 8.99
N SER A 325 4.74 3.92 10.05
CA SER A 325 4.86 3.35 11.39
C SER A 325 3.48 3.09 12.01
N SER A 326 2.89 1.96 11.61
CA SER A 326 1.53 1.53 11.99
C SER A 326 1.37 1.29 13.50
N LYS A 327 2.47 1.05 14.22
CA LYS A 327 2.48 0.95 15.69
C LYS A 327 2.28 2.29 16.39
N LEU A 328 2.69 3.39 15.76
CA LEU A 328 2.58 4.74 16.33
C LEU A 328 1.33 5.45 15.81
N LEU A 329 1.07 5.33 14.51
CA LEU A 329 0.05 6.10 13.83
C LEU A 329 -1.30 5.37 13.84
N VAL A 330 -2.32 6.03 14.41
CA VAL A 330 -3.70 5.60 14.22
C VAL A 330 -4.04 5.80 12.75
N HIS A 331 -4.29 4.70 12.05
CA HIS A 331 -4.59 4.71 10.63
C HIS A 331 -5.87 3.92 10.34
N GLY A 332 -6.63 4.39 9.37
CA GLY A 332 -7.89 3.78 8.96
C GLY A 332 -8.22 4.15 7.53
N VAL A 333 -9.06 3.34 6.89
CA VAL A 333 -9.57 3.66 5.56
C VAL A 333 -11.09 3.55 5.58
N PRO A 334 -11.80 4.65 5.30
CA PRO A 334 -13.25 4.65 5.17
C PRO A 334 -13.75 3.66 4.12
N LYS A 335 -15.06 3.43 4.12
CA LYS A 335 -15.72 2.70 3.05
C LYS A 335 -15.57 3.47 1.74
N VAL A 336 -15.13 2.77 0.69
CA VAL A 336 -14.93 3.34 -0.65
C VAL A 336 -15.96 2.78 -1.62
N ARG A 337 -16.25 3.52 -2.69
CA ARG A 337 -17.04 3.03 -3.82
C ARG A 337 -16.12 2.34 -4.82
N GLY A 338 -16.50 1.14 -5.24
CA GLY A 338 -15.70 0.27 -6.11
C GLY A 338 -14.96 -0.80 -5.31
N GLU A 339 -14.08 -1.52 -5.98
CA GLU A 339 -13.36 -2.65 -5.40
C GLU A 339 -11.95 -2.25 -5.02
N ARG A 340 -11.60 -2.51 -3.76
CA ARG A 340 -10.31 -2.14 -3.18
C ARG A 340 -9.58 -3.37 -2.69
N ILE A 341 -8.35 -3.54 -3.15
CA ILE A 341 -7.45 -4.61 -2.75
C ILE A 341 -6.24 -3.98 -2.09
N CYS A 342 -5.93 -4.41 -0.88
CA CYS A 342 -4.77 -3.94 -0.13
C CYS A 342 -3.84 -5.13 0.13
N TYR A 343 -2.57 -4.98 -0.24
CA TYR A 343 -1.49 -5.76 0.32
C TYR A 343 -0.89 -5.01 1.51
N ALA A 344 -0.78 -5.68 2.64
CA ALA A 344 -0.06 -5.18 3.81
C ALA A 344 1.14 -6.10 4.09
N PHE A 345 2.34 -5.56 3.95
CA PHE A 345 3.60 -6.22 4.31
C PHE A 345 4.09 -5.61 5.62
N TYR A 346 4.27 -6.42 6.65
CA TYR A 346 4.71 -5.95 7.96
C TYR A 346 5.70 -6.92 8.59
N MET A 347 6.38 -6.49 9.64
CA MET A 347 7.26 -7.36 10.42
C MET A 347 6.71 -7.55 11.82
N HIS A 348 7.06 -8.68 12.42
CA HIS A 348 6.64 -9.01 13.77
C HIS A 348 7.88 -9.19 14.65
N SER A 349 7.96 -8.43 15.73
CA SER A 349 9.13 -8.42 16.63
C SER A 349 9.46 -9.80 17.16
N THR A 350 8.46 -10.58 17.58
CA THR A 350 8.65 -11.98 18.02
C THR A 350 9.26 -12.88 16.95
N VAL A 351 8.97 -12.66 15.66
CA VAL A 351 9.60 -13.43 14.58
C VAL A 351 11.07 -13.05 14.45
N MET A 352 11.38 -11.75 14.41
CA MET A 352 12.77 -11.28 14.37
C MET A 352 13.57 -11.80 15.57
N HIS A 353 13.04 -11.69 16.79
CA HIS A 353 13.69 -12.25 18.00
C HIS A 353 13.93 -13.76 17.89
N ARG A 354 12.97 -14.51 17.35
CA ARG A 354 13.10 -15.98 17.19
C ARG A 354 14.24 -16.38 16.27
N PHE A 355 14.52 -15.56 15.25
CA PHE A 355 15.59 -15.75 14.29
C PHE A 355 16.85 -14.94 14.63
N HIS A 356 16.96 -14.45 15.88
CA HIS A 356 18.12 -13.71 16.38
C HIS A 356 18.48 -12.47 15.55
N ILE A 357 17.49 -11.88 14.90
CA ILE A 357 17.64 -10.59 14.25
C ILE A 357 17.46 -9.51 15.32
N ALA A 358 18.41 -8.59 15.39
CA ALA A 358 18.46 -7.56 16.41
C ALA A 358 17.33 -6.54 16.19
N VAL A 359 16.22 -6.74 16.90
CA VAL A 359 15.04 -5.85 16.85
C VAL A 359 15.41 -4.44 17.30
N ASP A 360 16.20 -4.34 18.38
CA ASP A 360 16.57 -3.07 18.99
C ASP A 360 17.62 -2.29 18.19
N SER A 361 18.24 -2.90 17.16
CA SER A 361 19.17 -2.20 16.26
C SER A 361 18.49 -1.61 15.03
N VAL A 362 17.22 -1.90 14.80
CA VAL A 362 16.46 -1.28 13.71
C VAL A 362 15.86 0.01 14.25
N THR A 363 16.49 1.12 13.88
CA THR A 363 16.09 2.46 14.29
C THR A 363 15.10 3.06 13.31
N TYR A 364 14.64 4.29 13.55
CA TYR A 364 13.79 4.98 12.58
C TYR A 364 14.59 5.29 11.32
N SER A 365 13.94 5.30 10.15
CA SER A 365 14.50 6.01 9.02
C SER A 365 14.49 7.52 9.32
N GLU A 366 15.60 8.20 9.06
CA GLU A 366 15.75 9.63 9.33
C GLU A 366 15.90 10.45 8.04
N LEU A 367 15.44 11.70 8.07
CA LEU A 367 15.72 12.64 7.00
C LEU A 367 17.20 13.06 7.03
N PRO A 368 17.90 13.08 5.88
CA PRO A 368 19.31 13.46 5.83
C PRO A 368 19.61 14.90 6.30
N ARG A 369 18.61 15.80 6.31
CA ARG A 369 18.72 17.20 6.73
C ARG A 369 17.40 17.71 7.32
N SER A 370 17.48 18.50 8.39
CA SER A 370 16.38 19.35 8.84
C SER A 370 16.03 20.36 7.74
N ARG A 371 14.74 20.55 7.46
CA ARG A 371 14.25 21.62 6.59
C ARG A 371 13.36 22.55 7.40
N ASP A 372 13.79 23.80 7.53
CA ASP A 372 13.02 24.87 8.17
C ASP A 372 12.02 25.54 7.19
N GLU A 373 11.94 25.06 5.95
CA GLU A 373 11.10 25.63 4.89
C GLU A 373 9.67 25.08 4.94
N VAL A 374 8.71 25.95 4.66
CA VAL A 374 7.30 25.55 4.49
C VAL A 374 7.23 24.53 3.34
N PRO A 375 6.57 23.38 3.53
CA PRO A 375 6.52 22.34 2.51
C PRO A 375 5.83 22.88 1.26
N GLU A 376 6.47 22.71 0.10
CA GLU A 376 5.82 23.01 -1.17
C GLU A 376 4.70 21.98 -1.39
N VAL A 377 3.48 22.45 -1.59
CA VAL A 377 2.36 21.57 -1.96
C VAL A 377 2.55 21.15 -3.42
N LEU A 378 2.96 19.90 -3.61
CA LEU A 378 3.15 19.33 -4.95
C LEU A 378 1.81 18.84 -5.51
N ASP A 379 1.21 19.64 -6.40
CA ASP A 379 0.04 19.22 -7.17
C ASP A 379 0.41 18.28 -8.34
N ALA A 380 -0.59 17.65 -8.96
CA ALA A 380 -0.38 16.69 -10.04
C ALA A 380 0.38 17.28 -11.24
N ASN A 381 0.15 18.56 -11.58
CA ASN A 381 0.80 19.22 -12.70
C ASN A 381 2.28 19.48 -12.42
N THR A 382 2.58 19.90 -11.19
CA THR A 382 3.94 20.15 -10.69
C THR A 382 4.73 18.86 -10.63
N ILE A 383 4.13 17.79 -10.09
CA ILE A 383 4.74 16.45 -10.07
C ILE A 383 5.04 15.99 -11.50
N ALA A 384 4.05 16.03 -12.39
CA ALA A 384 4.24 15.64 -13.78
C ALA A 384 5.31 16.50 -14.49
N GLY A 385 5.38 17.79 -14.18
CA GLY A 385 6.43 18.68 -14.66
C GLY A 385 7.83 18.28 -14.18
N ARG A 386 7.98 17.96 -12.89
CA ARG A 386 9.27 17.50 -12.31
C ARG A 386 9.69 16.13 -12.85
N LEU A 387 8.76 15.18 -12.97
CA LEU A 387 9.01 13.88 -13.58
C LEU A 387 9.48 14.03 -15.04
N ARG A 388 8.81 14.88 -15.84
CA ARG A 388 9.26 15.21 -17.21
C ARG A 388 10.63 15.86 -17.22
N GLY A 389 10.91 16.75 -16.28
CA GLY A 389 12.24 17.36 -16.09
C GLY A 389 13.34 16.32 -15.84
N MET A 390 13.02 15.25 -15.09
CA MET A 390 13.88 14.09 -14.86
C MET A 390 13.93 13.11 -16.03
N GLY A 391 13.16 13.35 -17.10
CA GLY A 391 13.15 12.52 -18.30
C GLY A 391 12.19 11.33 -18.27
N LEU A 392 11.25 11.34 -17.33
CA LEU A 392 10.23 10.32 -17.20
C LEU A 392 8.97 10.76 -17.95
N ALA A 393 8.35 9.85 -18.69
CA ALA A 393 7.05 10.10 -19.28
C ALA A 393 6.02 10.17 -18.13
N ALA A 394 5.24 11.24 -18.09
CA ALA A 394 4.03 11.24 -17.28
C ALA A 394 3.00 10.40 -18.03
N ASP A 395 2.79 9.16 -17.62
CA ASP A 395 1.67 8.38 -18.16
C ASP A 395 0.36 9.10 -17.80
N GLY A 396 -0.44 9.43 -18.82
CA GLY A 396 -1.84 9.85 -18.66
C GLY A 396 -2.20 11.28 -19.06
N GLY A 397 -2.22 11.56 -20.37
CA GLY A 397 -3.09 12.56 -20.99
C GLY A 397 -3.64 11.99 -22.30
N PRO A 398 -4.92 12.20 -22.66
CA PRO A 398 -5.53 11.52 -23.78
C PRO A 398 -4.80 11.93 -25.06
N GLU A 399 -4.22 10.96 -25.76
CA GLU A 399 -3.69 11.19 -27.10
C GLU A 399 -4.82 11.71 -27.99
N SER A 400 -4.48 12.79 -28.67
CA SER A 400 -5.27 13.50 -29.65
C SER A 400 -5.91 12.55 -30.68
N ALA A 401 -7.22 12.36 -30.57
CA ALA A 401 -8.04 12.05 -31.74
C ALA A 401 -8.01 13.30 -32.65
N GLY A 402 -7.22 13.25 -33.72
CA GLY A 402 -7.21 14.35 -34.68
C GLY A 402 -6.03 14.33 -35.63
N ARG A 403 -6.07 13.44 -36.63
CA ARG A 403 -5.65 13.69 -38.03
C ARG A 403 -5.77 12.41 -38.85
N SER A 404 -6.97 12.12 -39.34
CA SER A 404 -7.11 11.45 -40.64
C SER A 404 -7.36 12.55 -41.67
N GLY A 405 -6.41 12.68 -42.60
CA GLY A 405 -6.50 13.60 -43.72
C GLY A 405 -7.63 13.22 -44.66
N GLU A 406 -8.30 14.24 -45.17
CA GLU A 406 -9.12 14.18 -46.37
C GLU A 406 -8.28 13.70 -47.56
N ALA A 407 -8.78 12.68 -48.25
CA ALA A 407 -8.53 12.48 -49.67
C ALA A 407 -9.82 11.89 -50.27
N GLY A 408 -10.47 12.69 -51.12
CA GLY A 408 -11.69 12.33 -51.82
C GLY A 408 -11.46 11.30 -52.92
N GLY A 409 -12.56 10.66 -53.34
CA GLY A 409 -12.57 9.72 -54.46
C GLY A 409 -13.87 8.94 -54.59
N SER A 410 -14.93 9.64 -55.03
CA SER A 410 -16.00 9.23 -55.95
C SER A 410 -16.35 7.74 -56.22
N ALA A 411 -17.68 7.52 -56.21
CA ALA A 411 -18.53 6.75 -57.15
C ALA A 411 -18.96 5.32 -56.78
N GLU A 412 -20.30 5.18 -56.73
CA GLU A 412 -21.17 4.09 -57.24
C GLU A 412 -20.90 2.66 -56.69
N ASP A 413 -21.85 1.90 -56.15
CA ASP A 413 -23.03 1.37 -56.83
C ASP A 413 -23.88 0.47 -55.89
N ALA A 414 -25.14 0.33 -56.27
CA ALA A 414 -26.25 -0.60 -55.98
C ALA A 414 -26.28 -1.64 -54.82
N GLY A 415 -27.48 -1.75 -54.23
CA GLY A 415 -28.18 -3.01 -53.91
C GLY A 415 -28.78 -3.07 -52.49
N THR A 416 -30.09 -2.89 -52.25
CA THR A 416 -31.19 -3.90 -52.29
C THR A 416 -30.89 -5.09 -51.36
N ASP A 417 -31.68 -5.53 -50.38
CA ASP A 417 -33.12 -5.54 -50.10
C ASP A 417 -33.32 -5.83 -48.58
N GLU A 418 -34.39 -5.34 -47.93
CA GLU A 418 -35.55 -6.13 -47.41
C GLU A 418 -35.13 -7.34 -46.53
N ASP A 419 -35.66 -7.59 -45.33
CA ASP A 419 -37.06 -7.53 -44.92
C ASP A 419 -37.19 -7.83 -43.40
N SER A 420 -38.25 -7.28 -42.78
CA SER A 420 -39.22 -7.89 -41.83
C SER A 420 -38.72 -8.81 -40.66
N ASP A 421 -39.31 -8.90 -39.47
CA ASP A 421 -40.50 -8.31 -38.89
C ASP A 421 -40.55 -8.65 -37.36
N SER A 422 -41.11 -7.70 -36.61
CA SER A 422 -42.07 -7.77 -35.48
C SER A 422 -42.08 -8.97 -34.48
N GLU A 423 -42.00 -8.70 -33.16
CA GLU A 423 -43.11 -8.71 -32.16
C GLU A 423 -43.33 -10.11 -31.50
N HIS A 424 -43.58 -10.35 -30.20
CA HIS A 424 -44.40 -9.73 -29.14
C HIS A 424 -43.86 -10.20 -27.75
N SER A 425 -43.68 -9.33 -26.75
CA SER A 425 -44.55 -9.07 -25.57
C SER A 425 -45.14 -10.29 -24.84
N GLU A 426 -44.90 -10.40 -23.52
CA GLU A 426 -45.93 -10.22 -22.47
C GLU A 426 -45.40 -10.49 -21.06
N SER A 427 -45.71 -9.58 -20.13
CA SER A 427 -45.85 -9.81 -18.69
C SER A 427 -47.31 -10.16 -18.38
N PRO A 428 -47.61 -10.70 -17.19
CA PRO A 428 -48.43 -9.89 -16.26
C PRO A 428 -48.11 -10.13 -14.77
N GLY A 429 -48.54 -9.18 -13.93
CA GLY A 429 -48.39 -9.19 -12.47
C GLY A 429 -49.67 -9.45 -11.66
N GLY A 430 -49.56 -9.22 -10.34
CA GLY A 430 -50.64 -9.13 -9.33
C GLY A 430 -50.74 -10.37 -8.40
N VAL A 431 -51.09 -10.34 -7.11
CA VAL A 431 -51.59 -9.35 -6.13
C VAL A 431 -51.34 -9.90 -4.70
N ALA A 432 -51.27 -8.98 -3.72
CA ALA A 432 -51.33 -9.00 -2.23
C ALA A 432 -51.66 -10.27 -1.40
N ASP A 433 -51.09 -10.33 -0.18
CA ASP A 433 -51.88 -10.38 1.08
C ASP A 433 -51.02 -10.05 2.33
N ASP A 434 -51.64 -9.34 3.28
CA ASP A 434 -51.20 -8.98 4.64
C ASP A 434 -51.24 -10.18 5.59
N VAL A 435 -50.29 -10.26 6.55
CA VAL A 435 -50.53 -10.85 7.90
C VAL A 435 -49.58 -10.20 8.93
N GLU A 436 -50.15 -9.43 9.86
CA GLU A 436 -49.62 -9.18 11.22
C GLU A 436 -49.66 -10.46 12.06
N MET A 437 -48.70 -10.65 12.99
CA MET A 437 -48.97 -10.99 14.41
C MET A 437 -47.66 -11.13 15.21
N ALA A 438 -47.74 -10.67 16.46
CA ALA A 438 -46.73 -10.61 17.49
C ALA A 438 -46.37 -11.97 18.13
N ASP A 439 -45.12 -12.11 18.61
CA ASP A 439 -44.74 -12.13 20.04
C ASP A 439 -43.21 -12.06 20.20
#